data_AF-A0A1Y2CZY8-F1
#
_entry.id   AF-A0A1Y2CZY8-F1
#
_cell.length_a   1.000
_cell.length_b   1.000
_cell.length_c   1.000
_cell.angle_alpha   90.00
_cell.angle_beta   90.00
_cell.angle_gamma   90.00
#
_symmetry.space_group_name_H-M   'P 1'
#
loop_
_entity.id
_entity.type
_entity.pdbx_description
1 polymer ?
#
loop_
_entity_poly.entity_id
_entity_poly.type
_entity_poly.pdbx_seq_one_letter_code
_entity_poly.pdbx_strand_id
1 'polypeptide(L)' 'MLSNQFVAVAPWLRTIAPLRNRAKALSGAQSVVVWGAGIGLAALWLIEPTPIARRDVLQNIPFIGFYWKNKLEKALQV' A
#
# COMPACT_ATOMS: atom_id res chain seq x y z
N MET A 1 30.81 7.80 -40.78
CA MET A 1 30.30 8.32 -39.48
C MET A 1 28.94 7.66 -39.13
N LEU A 2 28.84 6.33 -39.08
CA LEU A 2 27.56 5.60 -38.98
C LEU A 2 27.58 4.47 -37.92
N SER A 3 28.34 4.63 -36.83
CA SER A 3 28.56 3.55 -35.85
C SER A 3 27.61 3.52 -34.64
N ASN A 4 26.72 4.52 -34.46
CA ASN A 4 25.95 4.66 -33.20
C ASN A 4 24.44 4.34 -33.29
N GLN A 5 23.96 3.79 -34.40
CA GLN A 5 22.52 3.51 -34.57
C GLN A 5 22.06 2.19 -33.91
N PHE A 6 22.97 1.25 -33.64
CA PHE A 6 22.65 -0.07 -33.09
C PHE A 6 22.67 -0.17 -31.55
N VAL A 7 22.93 0.94 -30.85
CA VAL A 7 22.78 1.03 -29.38
C VAL A 7 21.50 1.79 -29.01
N ALA A 8 20.48 1.73 -29.87
CA ALA A 8 19.17 2.31 -29.61
C ALA A 8 18.47 1.50 -28.51
N VAL A 9 18.72 1.86 -27.25
CA VAL A 9 17.93 1.35 -26.11
C VAL A 9 16.46 1.59 -26.41
N ALA A 10 15.67 0.51 -26.41
CA ALA A 10 14.25 0.54 -26.73
C ALA A 10 13.53 1.66 -25.93
N PRO A 11 12.61 2.43 -26.55
CA PRO A 11 11.97 3.56 -25.88
C PRO A 11 11.28 3.19 -24.57
N TRP A 12 10.69 1.99 -24.49
CA TRP A 12 10.06 1.47 -23.27
C TRP A 12 11.03 1.26 -22.11
N LEU A 13 12.31 0.95 -22.38
CA LEU A 13 13.32 0.74 -21.34
C LEU A 13 13.69 2.07 -20.65
N ARG A 14 13.60 3.20 -21.37
CA ARG A 14 13.85 4.54 -20.80
C ARG A 14 12.78 4.92 -19.77
N THR A 15 11.57 4.40 -19.91
CA THR A 15 10.46 4.63 -18.98
C THR A 15 10.68 3.93 -17.63
N ILE A 16 11.42 2.82 -17.62
CA ILE A 16 11.73 2.03 -16.42
C ILE A 16 13.04 2.51 -15.76
N ALA A 17 13.94 3.13 -16.55
CA ALA A 17 15.21 3.71 -16.09
C ALA A 17 15.14 4.65 -14.86
N PRO A 18 14.10 5.50 -14.64
CA PRO A 18 14.04 6.35 -13.44
C PRO A 18 13.89 5.56 -12.14
N LEU A 19 13.46 4.30 -12.16
CA LEU A 19 13.40 3.46 -10.95
C LEU A 19 14.79 3.16 -10.37
N ARG A 20 15.84 3.27 -11.18
CA ARG A 20 17.23 3.11 -10.72
C ARG A 20 17.76 4.37 -10.03
N ASN A 21 17.17 5.53 -10.29
CA ASN A 21 17.58 6.79 -9.67
C ASN A 21 16.77 7.03 -8.39
N ARG A 22 17.41 6.74 -7.24
CA ARG A 22 16.78 6.87 -5.91
C ARG A 22 16.15 8.25 -5.69
N ALA A 23 16.75 9.33 -6.20
CA ALA A 23 16.21 10.68 -6.04
C ALA A 23 14.85 10.86 -6.75
N LYS A 24 14.69 10.28 -7.95
CA LYS A 24 13.41 10.31 -8.70
C LYS A 24 12.38 9.33 -8.15
N ALA A 25 12.83 8.20 -7.59
CA ALA A 25 11.94 7.27 -6.90
C ALA A 25 11.36 7.91 -5.61
N LEU A 26 12.20 8.62 -4.86
CA LEU A 26 11.79 9.31 -3.64
C LEU A 26 10.85 10.49 -3.92
N SER A 27 10.99 11.20 -5.06
CA SER A 27 10.03 12.26 -5.42
C SER A 27 8.61 11.75 -5.65
N GLY A 28 8.45 10.48 -6.05
CA GLY A 28 7.14 9.84 -6.18
C GLY A 28 6.63 9.15 -4.91
N ALA A 29 7.49 8.98 -3.90
CA ALA A 29 7.21 8.16 -2.74
C ALA A 29 6.02 8.67 -1.92
N GLN A 30 5.88 9.99 -1.75
CA GLN A 30 4.74 10.57 -1.01
C GLN A 30 3.40 10.22 -1.65
N SER A 31 3.30 10.29 -2.98
CA SER A 31 2.08 9.94 -3.71
C SER A 31 1.75 8.45 -3.53
N VAL A 32 2.75 7.57 -3.67
CA VAL A 32 2.58 6.13 -3.45
C VAL A 32 2.14 5.82 -2.02
N VAL A 33 2.70 6.51 -1.03
CA VAL A 33 2.30 6.34 0.38
C VAL A 33 0.85 6.77 0.58
N VAL A 34 0.42 7.92 0.04
CA VAL A 34 -0.95 8.40 0.17
C VAL A 34 -1.94 7.45 -0.48
N TRP A 35 -1.67 7.01 -1.72
CA TRP A 35 -2.52 6.06 -2.42
C TRP A 35 -2.51 4.68 -1.74
N GLY A 36 -1.36 4.22 -1.28
CA GLY A 36 -1.22 2.97 -0.53
C GLY A 36 -2.02 2.99 0.78
N ALA A 37 -1.98 4.12 1.51
CA ALA A 37 -2.79 4.30 2.71
C ALA A 37 -4.30 4.31 2.40
N GLY A 38 -4.72 5.00 1.33
CA GLY A 38 -6.12 5.02 0.89
C GLY A 38 -6.64 3.64 0.53
N ILE A 39 -5.88 2.88 -0.27
CA ILE A 39 -6.22 1.49 -0.63
C ILE A 39 -6.21 0.59 0.61
N GLY A 40 -5.23 0.74 1.51
CA GLY A 40 -5.16 -0.02 2.75
C GLY A 40 -6.37 0.20 3.66
N LEU A 41 -6.83 1.45 3.80
CA LEU A 41 -8.05 1.77 4.56
C LEU A 41 -9.30 1.19 3.90
N ALA A 42 -9.42 1.27 2.57
CA ALA A 42 -10.53 0.67 1.85
C ALA A 42 -10.57 -0.86 2.01
N ALA A 43 -9.40 -1.50 1.94
CA ALA A 43 -9.27 -2.93 2.19
C ALA A 43 -9.70 -3.28 3.62
N LEU A 44 -9.22 -2.53 4.62
CA LEU A 44 -9.60 -2.70 6.02
C LEU A 44 -11.11 -2.56 6.25
N TRP A 45 -11.76 -1.63 5.56
CA TRP A 45 -13.21 -1.44 5.63
C TRP A 45 -13.98 -2.66 5.08
N LEU A 46 -13.50 -3.24 3.98
CA LEU A 46 -14.07 -4.45 3.39
C LEU A 46 -13.93 -5.69 4.28
N ILE A 47 -12.80 -5.83 4.99
CA ILE A 47 -12.55 -6.97 5.89
C ILE A 47 -12.99 -6.74 7.35
N GLU A 48 -13.42 -5.52 7.71
CA GLU A 48 -13.95 -5.16 9.04
C GLU A 48 -14.99 -6.12 9.63
N PRO A 49 -15.93 -6.72 8.87
CA PRO A 49 -16.89 -7.67 9.43
C PRO A 49 -16.26 -9.00 9.86
N THR A 50 -15.04 -9.32 9.42
CA THR A 50 -14.39 -10.59 9.75
C THR A 50 -13.78 -10.56 11.17
N PRO A 51 -13.96 -11.63 11.97
CA PRO A 51 -13.37 -11.71 13.31
C PRO A 51 -11.84 -11.63 13.32
N ILE A 52 -11.19 -12.18 12.29
CA ILE A 52 -9.72 -12.18 12.15
C ILE A 52 -9.18 -10.75 12.01
N ALA A 53 -9.77 -9.92 11.13
CA ALA A 53 -9.31 -8.55 10.94
C ALA A 53 -9.49 -7.69 12.19
N ARG A 54 -10.57 -7.92 12.95
CA ARG A 54 -10.80 -7.22 14.22
C ARG A 54 -9.77 -7.57 15.29
N ARG A 55 -9.39 -8.84 15.38
CA ARG A 55 -8.40 -9.35 16.34
C ARG A 55 -6.97 -8.97 15.95
N ASP A 56 -6.57 -9.08 14.70
CA ASP A 56 -5.14 -8.94 14.39
C ASP A 56 -4.76 -7.50 14.05
N VAL A 57 -5.69 -6.72 13.51
CA VAL A 57 -5.41 -5.34 13.06
C VAL A 57 -6.15 -4.31 13.89
N LEU A 58 -7.48 -4.37 13.94
CA LEU A 58 -8.29 -3.23 14.39
C LEU A 58 -8.26 -3.02 15.91
N GLN A 59 -8.11 -4.07 16.72
CA GLN A 59 -7.96 -3.92 18.17
C GLN A 59 -6.60 -3.35 18.62
N ASN A 60 -5.59 -3.39 17.74
CA ASN A 60 -4.24 -2.90 18.04
C ASN A 60 -4.06 -1.41 17.76
N ILE A 61 -5.11 -0.73 17.28
CA ILE A 61 -5.06 0.71 17.02
C ILE A 61 -5.09 1.45 18.37
N PRO A 62 -4.06 2.26 18.70
CA PRO A 62 -4.06 3.04 19.94
C PRO A 62 -5.28 3.98 19.96
N PHE A 63 -5.85 4.21 21.15
CA PHE A 63 -7.05 5.00 21.44
C PHE A 63 -8.40 4.39 21.02
N ILE A 64 -8.51 3.80 19.82
CA ILE A 64 -9.81 3.38 19.30
C ILE A 64 -10.03 1.86 19.33
N GLY A 65 -8.98 1.04 19.50
CA GLY A 65 -9.05 -0.42 19.45
C GLY A 65 -10.05 -1.09 20.42
N PHE A 66 -10.41 -0.42 21.52
CA PHE A 66 -11.42 -0.90 22.47
C PHE A 66 -12.81 -1.06 21.81
N TYR A 67 -13.18 -0.21 20.86
CA TYR A 67 -14.45 -0.33 20.13
C TYR A 67 -14.54 -1.66 19.36
N TRP A 68 -13.46 -2.06 18.69
CA TRP A 68 -13.39 -3.31 17.94
C TRP A 68 -13.29 -4.54 18.85
N LYS A 69 -12.65 -4.43 20.03
CA LYS A 69 -12.67 -5.49 21.05
C LYS A 69 -14.10 -5.80 21.51
N ASN A 70 -14.85 -4.78 21.90
CA ASN A 70 -16.24 -4.96 22.35
C ASN A 70 -17.12 -5.55 21.25
N LYS A 71 -16.90 -5.15 20.00
CA LYS A 71 -17.65 -5.66 18.82
C LYS A 71 -17.27 -7.11 18.49
N LEU A 72 -16.04 -7.53 18.76
CA LEU A 72 -15.58 -8.92 18.62
C LEU A 72 -16.18 -9.81 19.71
N GLU A 73 -16.11 -9.39 20.97
CA GLU A 73 -16.65 -10.16 22.11
C GLU A 73 -18.15 -10.43 21.95
N LYS A 74 -18.93 -9.42 21.54
CA LYS A 74 -20.36 -9.60 21.24
C LYS A 74 -20.63 -10.59 20.10
N ALA A 75 -19.76 -10.64 19.10
CA ALA A 75 -19.91 -11.55 17.96
C ALA A 75 -19.55 -13.01 18.31
N LEU A 76 -18.77 -13.23 19.38
CA LEU A 76 -18.37 -14.55 19.87
C LEU A 76 -19.29 -15.12 20.96
N GLN A 77 -20.16 -14.28 21.53
CA GLN A 77 -21.14 -14.65 22.56
C GLN A 77 -22.48 -15.15 21.99
N VAL A 78 -22.59 -15.25 20.66
CA VAL A 78 -23.71 -15.87 19.92
C VAL A 78 -23.32 -17.29 19.55
#